data_AF-A0A7W8ZYG8-F1
#
_entry.id   AF-A0A7W8ZYG8-F1
#
_cell.length_a   1.000
_cell.length_b   1.000
_cell.length_c   1.000
_cell.angle_alpha   90.00
_cell.angle_beta   90.00
_cell.angle_gamma   90.00
#
_symmetry.space_group_name_H-M   'P 1'
#
loop_
_entity.id
_entity.type
_entity.pdbx_description
1 polymer ?
#
loop_
_entity_poly.entity_id
_entity_poly.type
_entity_poly.pdbx_seq_one_letter_code
_entity_poly.pdbx_strand_id
1 'polypeptide(L)'
;MIATIAFVTLIGLLVLFQLFLAFGAPWGRFAWGGQHPGVLPLGYRIASGVSILIYGFIALLVLDRAGVADVFPNAFSQVGIWVVCAYLTLGVVMNAISRSTPERYAMTPVALALAILALLIALSGPAEESFAGMVLDDGDGPVFCTTIMESYPPQCGADSPTLTGWEWAAVEYEQSRMIRWGEYRFEGERQGNTERPGLSPPAKVRPQGGR
;
A
#
# COMPACT_ATOMS: atom_id res chain seq x y z
N MET A 1 -1.76 8.45 -1.55
CA MET A 1 -1.12 8.47 -2.88
C MET A 1 0.12 9.36 -2.97
N ILE A 2 0.06 10.66 -2.63
CA ILE A 2 1.23 11.58 -2.75
C ILE A 2 2.47 11.06 -1.99
N ALA A 3 2.29 10.64 -0.72
CA ALA A 3 3.39 10.11 0.10
C ALA A 3 4.05 8.87 -0.53
N THR A 4 3.25 7.95 -1.08
CA THR A 4 3.71 6.75 -1.79
C THR A 4 4.57 7.13 -3.00
N ILE A 5 4.08 8.04 -3.86
CA ILE A 5 4.82 8.47 -5.06
C ILE A 5 6.14 9.13 -4.66
N ALA A 6 6.13 10.03 -3.68
CA ALA A 6 7.34 10.70 -3.20
C ALA A 6 8.35 9.68 -2.62
N PHE A 7 7.88 8.73 -1.81
CA PHE A 7 8.71 7.69 -1.21
C PHE A 7 9.36 6.80 -2.28
N VAL A 8 8.56 6.27 -3.20
CA VAL A 8 9.04 5.39 -4.28
C VAL A 8 10.01 6.14 -5.20
N THR A 9 9.77 7.42 -5.47
CA THR A 9 10.70 8.25 -6.25
C THR A 9 12.05 8.39 -5.55
N LEU A 10 12.06 8.70 -4.25
CA LEU A 10 13.30 8.83 -3.48
C LEU A 10 14.05 7.49 -3.39
N ILE A 11 13.34 6.38 -3.16
CA ILE A 11 13.93 5.04 -3.20
C ILE A 11 14.49 4.73 -4.59
N GLY A 12 13.79 5.07 -5.67
CA GLY A 12 14.26 4.89 -7.04
C GLY A 12 15.57 5.66 -7.32
N LEU A 13 15.67 6.90 -6.82
CA LEU A 13 16.93 7.66 -6.90
C LEU A 13 18.05 6.99 -6.10
N LEU A 14 17.76 6.43 -4.92
CA LEU A 14 18.75 5.66 -4.14
C LEU A 14 19.17 4.37 -4.85
N VAL A 15 18.25 3.68 -5.53
CA VAL A 15 18.57 2.51 -6.36
C VAL A 15 19.51 2.89 -7.50
N LEU A 16 19.22 3.98 -8.22
CA LEU A 16 20.11 4.48 -9.27
C LEU A 16 21.48 4.86 -8.71
N PHE A 17 21.53 5.52 -7.55
CA PHE A 17 22.77 5.83 -6.86
C PHE A 17 23.58 4.58 -6.50
N GLN A 18 22.94 3.54 -5.93
CA GLN A 18 23.60 2.28 -5.61
C GLN A 18 24.07 1.52 -6.86
N LEU A 19 23.33 1.60 -7.97
CA LEU A 19 23.75 1.04 -9.26
C LEU A 19 25.06 1.71 -9.73
N PHE A 20 25.13 3.04 -9.72
CA PHE A 20 26.36 3.76 -10.06
C PHE A 20 27.53 3.35 -9.17
N LEU A 21 27.32 3.21 -7.85
CA LEU A 21 28.34 2.73 -6.91
C LEU A 21 28.78 1.29 -7.23
N ALA A 22 27.85 0.39 -7.51
CA ALA A 22 28.14 -1.00 -7.87
C ALA A 22 28.94 -1.10 -9.17
N PHE A 23 28.72 -0.20 -10.13
CA PHE A 23 29.51 -0.11 -11.38
C PHE A 23 30.82 0.68 -11.25
N GLY A 24 31.08 1.32 -10.11
CA GLY A 24 32.37 1.95 -9.80
C GLY A 24 32.41 3.47 -9.97
N ALA A 25 31.27 4.16 -9.89
CA ALA A 25 31.24 5.62 -9.84
C ALA A 25 32.01 6.15 -8.61
N PRO A 26 32.75 7.27 -8.73
CA PRO A 26 33.59 7.81 -7.66
C PRO A 26 32.78 8.66 -6.66
N TRP A 27 31.66 8.13 -6.18
CA TRP A 27 30.73 8.79 -5.26
C TRP A 27 30.71 8.17 -3.87
N GLY A 28 31.71 7.34 -3.53
CA GLY A 28 31.77 6.65 -2.24
C GLY A 28 31.83 7.59 -1.03
N ARG A 29 32.15 8.89 -1.21
CA ARG A 29 32.08 9.91 -0.14
C ARG A 29 30.67 10.07 0.46
N PHE A 30 29.63 9.72 -0.30
CA PHE A 30 28.23 9.84 0.09
C PHE A 30 27.63 8.54 0.65
N ALA A 31 28.41 7.45 0.69
CA ALA A 31 27.94 6.13 1.07
C ALA A 31 28.90 5.47 2.06
N TRP A 32 28.41 4.44 2.77
CA TRP A 32 29.23 3.58 3.62
C TRP A 32 30.11 4.37 4.62
N GLY A 33 29.56 5.44 5.24
CA GLY A 33 30.29 6.24 6.22
C GLY A 33 31.33 7.22 5.62
N GLY A 34 31.40 7.33 4.28
CA GLY A 34 32.39 8.12 3.56
C GLY A 34 33.83 7.60 3.66
N GLN A 35 34.03 6.34 4.05
CA GLN A 35 35.35 5.74 4.28
C GLN A 35 36.21 5.69 3.00
N HIS A 36 35.56 5.60 1.84
CA HIS A 36 36.21 5.50 0.54
C HIS A 36 35.67 6.60 -0.38
N PRO A 37 36.24 7.82 -0.38
CA PRO A 37 35.63 8.97 -1.06
C PRO A 37 35.54 8.86 -2.59
N GLY A 38 36.38 8.02 -3.20
CA GLY A 38 36.42 7.74 -4.63
C GLY A 38 35.64 6.49 -5.03
N VAL A 39 36.27 5.63 -5.83
CA VAL A 39 35.68 4.35 -6.27
C VAL A 39 35.70 3.36 -5.11
N LEU A 40 34.57 2.65 -4.93
CA LEU A 40 34.44 1.68 -3.84
C LEU A 40 35.24 0.39 -4.10
N PRO A 41 35.83 -0.21 -3.05
CA PRO A 41 36.39 -1.57 -3.12
C PRO A 41 35.31 -2.59 -3.50
N LEU A 42 35.73 -3.74 -4.06
CA LEU A 42 34.81 -4.78 -4.54
C LEU A 42 33.76 -5.21 -3.49
N GLY A 43 34.16 -5.36 -2.23
CA GLY A 43 33.23 -5.74 -1.15
C GLY A 43 32.07 -4.75 -0.97
N TYR A 44 32.35 -3.45 -1.01
CA TYR A 44 31.32 -2.41 -0.91
C TYR A 44 30.49 -2.29 -2.20
N ARG A 45 31.06 -2.64 -3.35
CA ARG A 45 30.30 -2.70 -4.62
C ARG A 45 29.28 -3.84 -4.60
N ILE A 46 29.65 -5.01 -4.06
CA ILE A 46 28.73 -6.12 -3.83
C ILE A 46 27.66 -5.71 -2.81
N ALA A 47 28.06 -5.06 -1.71
CA ALA A 47 27.12 -4.56 -0.72
C ALA A 47 26.12 -3.55 -1.33
N SER A 48 26.57 -2.65 -2.23
CA SER A 48 25.70 -1.78 -3.00
C SER A 48 24.73 -2.56 -3.90
N GLY A 49 25.20 -3.66 -4.50
CA GLY A 49 24.36 -4.64 -5.20
C GLY A 49 23.23 -5.19 -4.34
N VAL A 50 23.54 -5.62 -3.11
CA VAL A 50 22.55 -6.12 -2.14
C VAL A 50 21.58 -5.01 -1.72
N SER A 51 22.08 -3.79 -1.49
CA SER A 51 21.23 -2.63 -1.15
C SER A 51 20.18 -2.34 -2.21
N ILE A 52 20.48 -2.54 -3.50
CA ILE A 52 19.50 -2.38 -4.59
C ILE A 52 18.33 -3.35 -4.40
N LEU A 53 18.59 -4.62 -4.07
CA LEU A 53 17.55 -5.62 -3.83
C LEU A 53 16.70 -5.25 -2.61
N ILE A 54 17.34 -4.80 -1.53
CA ILE A 54 16.64 -4.35 -0.31
C ILE A 54 15.74 -3.15 -0.63
N TYR A 55 16.24 -2.15 -1.35
CA TYR A 55 15.47 -0.99 -1.75
C TYR A 55 14.32 -1.34 -2.70
N GLY A 56 14.53 -2.28 -3.63
CA GLY A 56 13.48 -2.82 -4.48
C GLY A 56 12.36 -3.50 -3.69
N PHE A 57 12.73 -4.33 -2.69
CA PHE A 57 11.77 -4.96 -1.80
C PHE A 57 10.98 -3.92 -0.98
N ILE A 58 11.64 -2.90 -0.43
CA ILE A 58 10.99 -1.82 0.31
C ILE A 58 10.02 -1.04 -0.59
N ALA A 59 10.40 -0.74 -1.84
CA ALA A 59 9.52 -0.07 -2.79
C ALA A 59 8.28 -0.92 -3.10
N LEU A 60 8.45 -2.22 -3.33
CA LEU A 60 7.34 -3.16 -3.57
C LEU A 60 6.39 -3.24 -2.38
N LEU A 61 6.94 -3.35 -1.16
CA LEU A 61 6.18 -3.35 0.08
C LEU A 61 5.34 -2.07 0.26
N VAL A 62 5.89 -0.92 -0.10
CA VAL A 62 5.18 0.38 -0.04
C VAL A 62 4.09 0.50 -1.11
N LEU A 63 4.34 -0.01 -2.32
CA LEU A 63 3.32 -0.06 -3.38
C LEU A 63 2.17 -1.00 -3.00
N ASP A 64 2.50 -2.16 -2.42
CA ASP A 64 1.54 -3.12 -1.88
C ASP A 64 0.70 -2.49 -0.77
N ARG A 65 1.35 -1.86 0.21
CA ARG A 65 0.65 -1.19 1.31
C ARG A 65 -0.26 -0.03 0.85
N ALA A 66 0.03 0.55 -0.31
CA ALA A 66 -0.76 1.62 -0.92
C ALA A 66 -1.87 1.10 -1.86
N GLY A 67 -2.04 -0.22 -2.01
CA GLY A 67 -3.04 -0.83 -2.90
C GLY A 67 -2.70 -0.72 -4.39
N VAL A 68 -1.45 -0.38 -4.73
CA VAL A 68 -1.01 -0.25 -6.13
C VAL A 68 -0.54 -1.60 -6.69
N ALA A 69 -0.05 -2.48 -5.82
CA ALA A 69 0.33 -3.85 -6.15
C ALA A 69 -0.38 -4.79 -5.16
N ASP A 70 -0.65 -6.03 -5.59
CA ASP A 70 -1.18 -7.09 -4.73
C ASP A 70 -0.20 -8.27 -4.77
N VAL A 71 0.79 -8.23 -3.88
CA VAL A 71 1.91 -9.19 -3.84
C VAL A 71 1.99 -9.86 -2.47
N PHE A 72 1.68 -9.14 -1.40
CA PHE A 72 1.79 -9.63 -0.04
C PHE A 72 0.43 -9.63 0.67
N PRO A 73 0.23 -10.52 1.66
CA PRO A 73 -0.94 -10.43 2.53
C PRO A 73 -0.99 -9.07 3.24
N ASN A 74 -2.18 -8.47 3.36
CA ASN A 74 -2.38 -7.15 3.97
C ASN A 74 -1.70 -7.02 5.36
N ALA A 75 -1.85 -8.04 6.22
CA ALA A 75 -1.21 -8.05 7.53
C ALA A 75 0.33 -7.98 7.45
N PHE A 76 0.93 -8.60 6.43
CA PHE A 76 2.38 -8.57 6.21
C PHE A 76 2.84 -7.18 5.79
N SER A 77 2.17 -6.54 4.82
CA SER A 77 2.54 -5.18 4.40
C SER A 77 2.23 -4.13 5.46
N GLN A 78 1.19 -4.34 6.27
CA GLN A 78 0.87 -3.50 7.43
C GLN A 78 1.96 -3.56 8.51
N VAL A 79 2.43 -4.74 8.89
CA VAL A 79 3.54 -4.86 9.86
C VAL A 79 4.86 -4.41 9.23
N GLY A 80 5.09 -4.78 7.97
CA GLY A 80 6.31 -4.49 7.23
C GLY A 80 6.58 -2.99 7.12
N ILE A 81 5.57 -2.16 6.86
CA ILE A 81 5.79 -0.70 6.76
C ILE A 81 6.24 -0.08 8.09
N TRP A 82 5.77 -0.60 9.23
CA TRP A 82 6.25 -0.17 10.55
C TRP A 82 7.70 -0.58 10.79
N VAL A 83 8.09 -1.79 10.35
CA VAL A 83 9.49 -2.25 10.41
C VAL A 83 10.39 -1.36 9.54
N VAL A 84 9.96 -1.04 8.32
CA VAL A 84 10.67 -0.12 7.42
C VAL A 84 10.80 1.28 8.04
N CYS A 85 9.71 1.80 8.64
CA CYS A 85 9.73 3.08 9.33
C CYS A 85 10.78 3.09 10.44
N ALA A 86 10.80 2.08 11.32
CA ALA A 86 11.77 1.96 12.39
C ALA A 86 13.22 1.87 11.86
N TYR A 87 13.46 1.06 10.82
CA TYR A 87 14.76 0.95 10.18
C TYR A 87 15.24 2.28 9.58
N LEU A 88 14.37 3.03 8.91
CA LEU A 88 14.70 4.33 8.34
C LEU A 88 14.98 5.36 9.43
N THR A 89 14.23 5.37 10.54
CA THR A 89 14.51 6.22 11.69
C THR A 89 15.89 5.94 12.28
N LEU A 90 16.29 4.68 12.42
CA LEU A 90 17.66 4.32 12.81
C LEU A 90 18.68 4.84 11.77
N GLY A 91 18.36 4.73 10.48
CA GLY A 91 19.17 5.29 9.39
C GLY A 91 19.36 6.81 9.50
N VAL A 92 18.34 7.57 9.93
CA VAL A 92 18.46 9.02 10.17
C VAL A 92 19.52 9.28 11.24
N VAL A 93 19.44 8.57 12.36
CA VAL A 93 20.40 8.73 13.48
C VAL A 93 21.82 8.41 13.01
N MET A 94 21.99 7.30 12.28
CA MET A 94 23.29 6.88 11.76
C MET A 94 23.88 7.89 10.77
N ASN A 95 23.07 8.45 9.86
CA ASN A 95 23.52 9.48 8.92
C ASN A 95 23.84 10.81 9.63
N ALA A 96 23.03 11.20 10.62
CA ALA A 96 23.24 12.43 11.38
C ALA A 96 24.55 12.40 12.18
N ILE A 97 24.93 11.23 12.72
CA ILE A 97 26.17 11.04 13.48
C ILE A 97 27.37 10.76 12.56
N SER A 98 27.17 10.53 11.25
CA SER A 98 28.27 10.21 10.33
C SER A 98 29.41 11.22 10.38
N ARG A 99 30.65 10.72 10.32
CA ARG A 99 31.88 11.51 10.28
C ARG A 99 32.09 12.19 8.92
N SER A 100 31.37 11.74 7.88
CA SER A 100 31.42 12.32 6.54
C SER A 100 30.49 13.53 6.44
N THR A 101 31.06 14.71 6.21
CA THR A 101 30.30 15.96 6.00
C THR A 101 29.30 15.84 4.84
N PRO A 102 29.68 15.30 3.67
CA PRO A 102 28.74 15.07 2.57
C PRO A 102 27.59 14.13 2.93
N GLU A 103 27.85 13.05 3.67
CA GLU A 103 26.81 12.09 4.10
C GLU A 103 25.86 12.76 5.11
N ARG A 104 26.40 13.52 6.06
CA ARG A 104 25.58 14.23 7.05
C ARG A 104 24.65 15.25 6.40
N TYR A 105 25.12 16.06 5.46
CA TYR A 105 24.30 17.11 4.85
C TYR A 105 23.41 16.63 3.70
N ALA A 106 23.76 15.54 3.00
CA ALA A 106 22.97 15.01 1.90
C ALA A 106 22.08 13.82 2.31
N MET A 107 22.63 12.83 3.03
CA MET A 107 21.90 11.60 3.35
C MET A 107 20.99 11.75 4.56
N THR A 108 21.32 12.58 5.56
CA THR A 108 20.41 12.85 6.69
C THR A 108 19.06 13.41 6.24
N PRO A 109 18.96 14.47 5.39
CA PRO A 109 17.66 14.96 4.95
C PRO A 109 16.92 13.95 4.07
N VAL A 110 17.62 13.16 3.24
CA VAL A 110 16.99 12.09 2.45
C VAL A 110 16.42 10.99 3.35
N ALA A 111 17.20 10.52 4.32
CA ALA A 111 16.76 9.52 5.28
C ALA A 111 15.59 10.04 6.13
N LEU A 112 15.63 11.33 6.53
CA LEU A 112 14.57 11.96 7.30
C LEU A 112 13.27 12.06 6.49
N ALA A 113 13.37 12.49 5.22
CA ALA A 113 12.23 12.54 4.31
C ALA A 113 11.62 11.14 4.12
N LEU A 114 12.44 10.12 3.88
CA LEU A 114 11.99 8.73 3.77
C LEU A 114 11.34 8.22 5.05
N ALA A 115 11.89 8.53 6.23
CA ALA A 115 11.32 8.13 7.51
C ALA A 115 9.95 8.80 7.77
N ILE A 116 9.82 10.11 7.48
CA ILE A 116 8.54 10.83 7.60
C ILE A 116 7.52 10.25 6.63
N LEU A 117 7.90 10.03 5.37
CA LEU A 117 7.01 9.46 4.36
C LEU A 117 6.58 8.02 4.73
N ALA A 118 7.50 7.19 5.22
CA ALA A 118 7.18 5.85 5.71
C ALA A 118 6.21 5.89 6.90
N LEU A 119 6.40 6.83 7.83
CA LEU A 119 5.48 7.04 8.95
C LEU A 119 4.10 7.46 8.47
N LEU A 120 4.00 8.40 7.53
CA LEU A 120 2.73 8.82 6.95
C LEU A 120 2.00 7.66 6.25
N ILE A 121 2.73 6.78 5.57
CA ILE A 121 2.16 5.59 4.94
C ILE A 121 1.74 4.56 6.00
N ALA A 122 2.54 4.35 7.04
CA ALA A 122 2.20 3.45 8.14
C ALA A 122 0.95 3.90 8.91
N LEU A 123 0.76 5.21 9.03
CA LEU A 123 -0.40 5.84 9.67
C LEU A 123 -1.62 5.94 8.74
N SER A 124 -1.42 5.95 7.41
CA SER A 124 -2.55 5.86 6.48
C SER A 124 -3.24 4.52 6.70
N GLY A 125 -4.57 4.50 6.84
CA GLY A 125 -5.34 3.27 7.00
C GLY A 125 -5.13 2.28 5.86
N PRO A 126 -5.76 1.09 5.91
CA PRO A 126 -5.93 0.26 4.72
C PRO A 126 -6.45 1.11 3.55
N ALA A 127 -6.01 0.81 2.33
CA ALA A 127 -6.45 1.58 1.17
C ALA A 127 -7.98 1.53 1.08
N GLU A 128 -8.63 2.69 1.19
CA GLU A 128 -10.06 2.84 0.95
C GLU A 128 -10.29 2.59 -0.54
N GLU A 129 -10.87 1.43 -0.86
CA GLU A 129 -11.28 1.08 -2.21
C GLU A 129 -12.73 1.50 -2.43
N SER A 130 -13.03 2.02 -3.62
CA SER A 130 -14.40 2.32 -4.02
C SER A 130 -15.03 1.08 -4.63
N PHE A 131 -16.04 0.54 -3.98
CA PHE A 131 -16.82 -0.60 -4.43
C PHE A 131 -18.11 -0.10 -5.10
N ALA A 132 -18.46 -0.72 -6.23
CA ALA A 132 -19.73 -0.50 -6.91
C ALA A 132 -20.24 -1.83 -7.44
N GLY A 133 -21.41 -2.28 -6.96
CA GLY A 133 -21.95 -3.59 -7.32
C GLY A 133 -23.18 -3.96 -6.51
N MET A 134 -23.66 -5.18 -6.74
CA MET A 134 -24.81 -5.72 -6.03
C MET A 134 -24.41 -6.21 -4.63
N VAL A 135 -25.16 -5.80 -3.62
CA VAL A 135 -25.13 -6.39 -2.28
C VAL A 135 -26.37 -7.25 -2.11
N LEU A 136 -26.19 -8.45 -1.59
CA LEU A 136 -27.26 -9.43 -1.41
C LEU A 136 -27.16 -10.09 -0.03
N ASP A 137 -28.29 -10.37 0.59
CA ASP A 137 -28.41 -11.11 1.84
C ASP A 137 -29.56 -12.11 1.71
N ASP A 138 -29.24 -13.40 1.74
CA ASP A 138 -30.18 -14.51 1.63
C ASP A 138 -30.62 -15.08 3.00
N GLY A 139 -30.12 -14.52 4.09
CA GLY A 139 -30.35 -14.97 5.46
C GLY A 139 -29.08 -15.35 6.22
N ASP A 140 -27.99 -15.65 5.52
CA ASP A 140 -26.69 -15.96 6.12
C ASP A 140 -25.79 -14.72 6.30
N GLY A 141 -26.30 -13.55 5.93
CA GLY A 141 -25.65 -12.25 6.07
C GLY A 141 -25.36 -11.60 4.71
N PRO A 142 -25.11 -10.28 4.71
CA PRO A 142 -24.87 -9.54 3.49
C PRO A 142 -23.51 -9.87 2.86
N VAL A 143 -23.51 -10.07 1.55
CA VAL A 143 -22.34 -10.31 0.70
C VAL A 143 -22.32 -9.33 -0.47
N PHE A 144 -21.12 -8.98 -0.95
CA PHE A 144 -20.93 -8.21 -2.18
C PHE A 144 -20.79 -9.19 -3.36
N CYS A 145 -21.73 -9.19 -4.30
CA CYS A 145 -21.68 -10.09 -5.44
C CYS A 145 -20.53 -9.71 -6.39
N THR A 146 -19.50 -10.56 -6.50
CA THR A 146 -18.46 -10.42 -7.53
C THR A 146 -18.95 -10.89 -8.91
N THR A 147 -19.86 -11.85 -8.90
CA THR A 147 -20.57 -12.35 -10.08
C THR A 147 -22.06 -12.44 -9.75
N ILE A 148 -22.92 -11.98 -10.66
CA ILE A 148 -24.38 -11.99 -10.50
C ILE A 148 -24.96 -13.04 -11.44
N MET A 149 -25.82 -13.92 -10.91
CA MET A 149 -26.61 -14.85 -11.72
C MET A 149 -27.96 -14.20 -12.02
N GLU A 150 -28.27 -14.02 -13.32
CA GLU A 150 -29.51 -13.39 -13.80
C GLU A 150 -30.74 -14.28 -13.56
N SER A 151 -31.23 -14.29 -12.32
CA SER A 151 -32.44 -14.98 -11.88
C SER A 151 -33.28 -14.06 -10.98
N TYR A 152 -34.52 -14.46 -10.69
CA TYR A 152 -35.40 -13.72 -9.78
C TYR A 152 -35.87 -14.64 -8.64
N PRO A 153 -35.46 -14.41 -7.37
CA PRO A 153 -34.50 -13.39 -6.90
C PRO A 153 -33.06 -13.63 -7.44
N PRO A 154 -32.23 -12.58 -7.54
CA PRO A 154 -30.84 -12.72 -7.99
C PRO A 154 -30.02 -13.57 -7.02
N GLN A 155 -28.88 -14.08 -7.48
CA GLN A 155 -27.95 -14.88 -6.67
C GLN A 155 -26.53 -14.41 -6.95
N CYS A 156 -25.69 -14.38 -5.91
CA CYS A 156 -24.26 -14.14 -6.09
C CYS A 156 -23.51 -15.44 -6.42
N GLY A 157 -22.37 -15.33 -7.10
CA GLY A 157 -21.41 -16.44 -7.25
C GLY A 157 -20.76 -16.85 -5.90
N ALA A 158 -20.18 -18.05 -5.87
CA ALA A 158 -19.60 -18.63 -4.64
C ALA A 158 -18.44 -17.81 -4.04
N ASP A 159 -17.70 -17.07 -4.86
CA ASP A 159 -16.54 -16.26 -4.46
C ASP A 159 -16.93 -14.82 -4.05
N SER A 160 -18.09 -14.66 -3.42
CA SER A 160 -18.59 -13.35 -3.00
C SER A 160 -18.16 -13.03 -1.57
N PRO A 161 -17.43 -11.92 -1.33
CA PRO A 161 -16.96 -11.56 0.00
C PRO A 161 -18.10 -11.13 0.92
N THR A 162 -17.96 -11.47 2.20
CA THR A 162 -18.90 -11.06 3.25
C THR A 162 -18.72 -9.59 3.59
N LEU A 163 -19.83 -8.85 3.69
CA LEU A 163 -19.85 -7.47 4.12
C LEU A 163 -20.06 -7.38 5.63
N THR A 164 -19.00 -7.06 6.37
CA THR A 164 -19.10 -6.91 7.83
C THR A 164 -19.55 -5.49 8.18
N GLY A 165 -20.58 -5.36 9.01
CA GLY A 165 -21.09 -4.06 9.47
C GLY A 165 -22.08 -3.38 8.50
N TRP A 166 -22.56 -4.11 7.48
CA TRP A 166 -23.60 -3.61 6.59
C TRP A 166 -24.95 -3.50 7.32
N GLU A 167 -25.60 -2.34 7.20
CA GLU A 167 -26.91 -2.08 7.80
C GLU A 167 -27.97 -1.82 6.73
N TRP A 168 -28.85 -2.80 6.52
CA TRP A 168 -30.00 -2.66 5.63
C TRP A 168 -30.96 -1.52 6.01
N ALA A 169 -30.97 -1.10 7.28
CA ALA A 169 -31.79 0.02 7.74
C ALA A 169 -31.31 1.39 7.22
N ALA A 170 -30.05 1.49 6.82
CA ALA A 170 -29.44 2.73 6.33
C ALA A 170 -29.62 2.93 4.81
N VAL A 171 -30.17 1.95 4.09
CA VAL A 171 -30.23 1.93 2.63
C VAL A 171 -31.57 1.45 2.10
N GLU A 172 -31.94 1.89 0.90
CA GLU A 172 -33.09 1.32 0.19
C GLU A 172 -32.70 0.01 -0.51
N TYR A 173 -33.55 -1.02 -0.41
CA TYR A 173 -33.31 -2.34 -1.00
C TYR A 173 -34.58 -2.92 -1.64
N GLU A 174 -34.39 -3.92 -2.49
CA GLU A 174 -35.44 -4.81 -2.98
C GLU A 174 -35.48 -6.08 -2.14
N GLN A 175 -36.66 -6.67 -1.99
CA GLN A 175 -36.84 -7.88 -1.19
C GLN A 175 -37.85 -8.83 -1.84
N SER A 176 -37.53 -10.12 -1.82
CA SER A 176 -38.45 -11.19 -2.13
C SER A 176 -38.24 -12.34 -1.14
N ARG A 177 -39.30 -12.68 -0.40
CA ARG A 177 -39.23 -13.61 0.74
C ARG A 177 -38.19 -13.13 1.76
N MET A 178 -37.17 -13.94 2.05
CA MET A 178 -36.09 -13.61 2.99
C MET A 178 -34.89 -12.94 2.30
N ILE A 179 -34.84 -12.94 0.96
CA ILE A 179 -33.68 -12.44 0.20
C ILE A 179 -33.84 -10.93 -0.01
N ARG A 180 -32.81 -10.17 0.38
CA ARG A 180 -32.69 -8.71 0.20
C ARG A 180 -31.53 -8.42 -0.75
N TRP A 181 -31.72 -7.48 -1.68
CA TRP A 181 -30.64 -7.08 -2.58
C TRP A 181 -30.77 -5.61 -3.04
N GLY A 182 -29.67 -5.07 -3.55
CA GLY A 182 -29.64 -3.77 -4.21
C GLY A 182 -28.27 -3.48 -4.80
N GLU A 183 -28.19 -2.50 -5.70
CA GLU A 183 -26.91 -2.01 -6.23
C GLU A 183 -26.47 -0.76 -5.49
N TYR A 184 -25.23 -0.78 -4.99
CA TYR A 184 -24.69 0.28 -4.15
C TYR A 184 -23.29 0.67 -4.60
N ARG A 185 -22.94 1.91 -4.27
CA ARG A 185 -21.58 2.42 -4.29
C ARG A 185 -21.18 2.84 -2.88
N PHE A 186 -20.04 2.35 -2.41
CA PHE A 186 -19.48 2.70 -1.10
C PHE A 186 -17.96 2.63 -1.15
N GLU A 187 -17.30 3.39 -0.27
CA GLU A 187 -15.88 3.26 -0.01
C GLU A 187 -15.70 2.25 1.13
N GLY A 188 -14.62 1.50 1.15
CA GLY A 188 -14.40 0.48 2.17
C GLY A 188 -13.03 -0.16 2.12
N GLU A 189 -12.82 -1.14 2.99
CA GLU A 189 -11.58 -1.89 3.08
C GLU A 189 -11.83 -3.36 2.72
N ARG A 190 -10.99 -3.92 1.84
CA ARG A 190 -11.00 -5.37 1.55
C ARG A 190 -9.88 -6.08 2.30
N GLN A 191 -10.24 -7.14 3.04
CA GLN A 191 -9.32 -8.04 3.72
C GLN A 191 -9.67 -9.49 3.39
N GLY A 192 -9.00 -10.06 2.38
CA GLY A 192 -9.27 -11.42 1.92
C GLY A 192 -10.69 -11.55 1.33
N ASN A 193 -11.50 -12.47 1.87
CA ASN A 193 -12.90 -12.66 1.46
C ASN A 193 -13.89 -11.84 2.31
N THR A 194 -13.43 -10.77 2.96
CA THR A 194 -14.27 -9.88 3.74
C THR A 194 -14.07 -8.45 3.28
N GLU A 195 -15.19 -7.76 3.08
CA GLU A 195 -15.23 -6.34 2.76
C GLU A 195 -15.90 -5.59 3.92
N ARG A 196 -15.35 -4.43 4.27
CA ARG A 196 -15.90 -3.56 5.30
C ARG A 196 -16.27 -2.23 4.68
N PRO A 197 -17.56 -1.90 4.59
CA PRO A 197 -17.97 -0.55 4.23
C PRO A 197 -17.33 0.48 5.16
N GLY A 198 -16.88 1.58 4.59
CA GLY A 198 -16.39 2.75 5.31
C GLY A 198 -17.51 3.51 6.01
N LEU A 199 -17.15 4.63 6.63
CA LEU A 199 -18.10 5.45 7.41
C LEU A 199 -19.11 6.21 6.54
N SER A 200 -18.81 6.37 5.24
CA SER A 200 -19.70 7.04 4.30
C SER A 200 -20.93 6.17 4.01
N PRO A 201 -22.16 6.71 4.09
CA PRO A 201 -23.37 5.96 3.78
C PRO A 201 -23.33 5.40 2.35
N PRO A 202 -23.72 4.13 2.12
CA PRO A 202 -23.77 3.58 0.77
C PRO A 202 -24.79 4.35 -0.07
N ALA A 203 -24.40 4.78 -1.27
CA ALA A 203 -25.30 5.41 -2.21
C ALA A 203 -25.90 4.34 -3.13
N LYS A 204 -27.23 4.25 -3.19
CA LYS A 204 -27.91 3.38 -4.17
C LYS A 204 -27.59 3.85 -5.57
N VAL A 205 -27.12 2.95 -6.41
CA VAL A 205 -26.88 3.23 -7.83
C VAL A 205 -28.25 3.36 -8.48
N ARG A 206 -28.65 4.57 -8.87
CA ARG A 206 -29.83 4.72 -9.72
C ARG A 206 -29.51 4.10 -11.07
N PRO A 207 -30.40 3.26 -11.64
CA PRO A 207 -30.26 2.87 -13.02
C PRO A 207 -30.19 4.15 -13.85
N GLN A 208 -29.11 4.33 -14.62
CA GLN A 208 -29.09 5.40 -15.62
C GLN A 208 -30.29 5.13 -16.52
N GLY A 209 -31.25 6.04 -16.55
CA GLY A 209 -32.52 5.86 -17.26
C GLY A 209 -32.28 5.41 -18.70
N GLY A 210 -32.45 4.12 -18.93
CA GLY A 210 -32.62 3.55 -20.25
C GLY A 210 -34.02 3.92 -20.72
N ARG A 211 -34.09 4.47 -21.94
CA ARG A 211 -35.33 4.83 -22.63
C ARG A 211 -36.30 3.66 -22.73
#